data_AF-A0A7J9ITK2-F1
#
_entry.id   AF-A0A7J9ITK2-F1
#
_cell.length_a   1.000
_cell.length_b   1.000
_cell.length_c   1.000
_cell.angle_alpha   90.00
_cell.angle_beta   90.00
_cell.angle_gamma   90.00
#
_symmetry.space_group_name_H-M   'P 1'
#
loop_
_entity.id
_entity.type
_entity.pdbx_description
1 polymer ?
#
loop_
_entity_poly.entity_id
_entity_poly.type
_entity_poly.pdbx_seq_one_letter_code
_entity_poly.pdbx_strand_id
1 'polypeptide(L)'
;MERSFKRMDNEVIKWNESVVGANCRCELQSPECDAVGSTAVVSIVTSDKIVVANCGDSRAVLCRKGKPVPLSSDHKPDRPDELDRIQEAGGRVIYWDGPRVLGVLAMSRSIGDTYLKPYVSCEPEVTVTDRTVDDECLIIASDGLWDVVSNDTACRVARMCLRGKVDVRA
;
A
#
# COMPACT_ATOMS: atom_id res chain seq x y z
N MET A 1 8.70 -3.13 -11.55
CA MET A 1 8.41 -2.09 -10.52
C MET A 1 9.24 -2.28 -9.26
N GLU A 2 9.60 -3.50 -8.87
CA GLU A 2 10.49 -3.81 -7.73
C GLU A 2 11.75 -2.95 -7.65
N ARG A 3 12.50 -2.78 -8.75
CA ARG A 3 13.70 -1.93 -8.78
C ARG A 3 13.43 -0.50 -8.33
N SER A 4 12.26 0.05 -8.64
CA SER A 4 11.89 1.42 -8.27
C SER A 4 11.58 1.52 -6.77
N PHE A 5 10.87 0.54 -6.20
CA PHE A 5 10.58 0.49 -4.76
C PHE A 5 11.87 0.32 -3.97
N LYS A 6 12.74 -0.63 -4.37
CA LYS A 6 14.05 -0.83 -3.75
C LYS A 6 14.94 0.41 -3.86
N ARG A 7 14.94 1.09 -5.01
CA ARG A 7 15.68 2.35 -5.17
C ARG A 7 15.16 3.40 -4.19
N MET A 8 13.84 3.60 -4.10
CA MET A 8 13.25 4.57 -3.18
C MET A 8 13.60 4.25 -1.72
N ASP A 9 13.47 2.99 -1.31
CA ASP A 9 13.83 2.53 0.03
C ASP A 9 15.31 2.78 0.34
N ASN A 10 16.21 2.51 -0.61
CA ASN A 10 17.62 2.84 -0.47
C ASN A 10 17.89 4.36 -0.36
N GLU A 11 17.15 5.21 -1.08
CA GLU A 11 17.28 6.66 -0.93
C GLU A 11 16.84 7.12 0.47
N VAL A 12 15.76 6.54 1.02
CA VAL A 12 15.29 6.82 2.39
C VAL A 12 16.33 6.38 3.43
N ILE A 13 16.86 5.16 3.31
CA ILE A 13 17.90 4.64 4.23
C ILE A 13 19.16 5.52 4.18
N LYS A 14 19.65 5.84 2.98
CA LYS A 14 20.82 6.73 2.82
C LYS A 14 20.59 8.11 3.38
N TRP A 15 19.37 8.63 3.22
CA TRP A 15 19.01 9.92 3.79
C TRP A 15 19.12 9.88 5.31
N ASN A 16 18.57 8.86 5.97
CA ASN A 16 18.70 8.69 7.42
C ASN A 16 20.16 8.62 7.88
N GLU A 17 21.01 7.89 7.17
CA GLU A 17 22.46 7.82 7.47
C GLU A 17 23.17 9.17 7.35
N SER A 18 22.72 10.03 6.43
CA SER A 18 23.29 11.36 6.18
C SER A 18 22.77 12.46 7.11
N VAL A 19 21.65 12.20 7.80
CA VAL A 19 20.92 13.18 8.62
C VAL A 19 21.45 13.19 10.06
N VAL A 20 22.72 13.56 10.20
CA VAL A 20 23.29 13.99 11.50
C VAL A 20 22.91 15.47 11.79
N GLY A 21 21.97 16.06 11.05
CA GLY A 21 21.65 17.50 11.19
C GLY A 21 20.49 18.04 10.34
N ALA A 22 19.38 17.31 10.17
CA ALA A 22 18.19 17.89 9.57
C ALA A 22 17.46 18.80 10.58
N ASN A 23 17.34 20.09 10.24
CA ASN A 23 16.50 21.03 10.98
C ASN A 23 15.02 20.76 10.65
N CYS A 24 14.40 19.77 11.31
CA CYS A 24 12.95 19.65 11.32
C CYS A 24 12.35 20.94 11.93
N ARG A 25 11.28 21.48 11.33
CA ARG A 25 10.49 22.57 11.94
C ARG A 25 9.61 22.09 13.11
N CYS A 26 9.63 20.81 13.42
CA CYS A 26 8.87 20.22 14.51
C CYS A 26 9.61 20.38 15.84
N GLU A 27 8.88 20.68 16.91
CA GLU A 27 9.42 20.92 18.28
C GLU A 27 10.17 19.73 18.87
N LEU A 28 10.01 18.53 18.28
CA LEU A 28 10.53 17.28 18.83
C LEU A 28 12.01 17.03 18.56
N GLN A 29 12.67 17.73 17.62
CA GLN A 29 14.11 17.63 17.30
C GLN A 29 14.74 16.23 17.48
N SER A 30 14.00 15.15 17.24
CA SER A 30 14.47 13.79 17.46
C SER A 30 14.95 13.22 16.14
N PRO A 31 16.24 12.87 15.99
CA PRO A 31 16.83 12.44 14.74
C PRO A 31 16.58 10.96 14.41
N GLU A 32 15.66 10.27 15.10
CA GLU A 32 15.38 8.85 14.81
C GLU A 32 14.37 8.74 13.65
N CYS A 33 14.80 9.18 12.47
CA CYS A 33 14.06 9.03 11.20
C CYS A 33 13.91 7.56 10.76
N ASP A 34 14.55 6.62 11.47
CA ASP A 34 14.50 5.19 11.17
C ASP A 34 13.14 4.57 11.42
N ALA A 35 12.30 5.20 12.25
CA ALA A 35 10.94 4.76 12.56
C ALA A 35 9.86 5.36 11.63
N VAL A 36 10.27 6.09 10.59
CA VAL A 36 9.34 6.66 9.60
C VAL A 36 9.27 5.73 8.39
N GLY A 37 8.06 5.41 7.97
CA GLY A 37 7.80 4.67 6.75
C GLY A 37 6.47 5.04 6.11
N SER A 38 6.24 4.51 4.92
CA SER A 38 5.02 4.71 4.15
C SER A 38 4.64 3.46 3.38
N THR A 39 3.33 3.24 3.26
CA THR A 39 2.79 2.34 2.23
C THR A 39 2.97 2.98 0.85
N ALA A 40 2.91 2.15 -0.18
CA ALA A 40 2.85 2.60 -1.56
C ALA A 40 2.04 1.62 -2.41
N VAL A 41 0.92 2.09 -2.94
CA VAL A 41 0.15 1.42 -3.99
C VAL A 41 0.22 2.28 -5.26
N VAL A 42 0.72 1.70 -6.35
CA VAL A 42 0.97 2.42 -7.61
C VAL A 42 0.30 1.67 -8.75
N SER A 43 -0.42 2.39 -9.60
CA SER A 43 -1.04 1.84 -10.81
C SER A 43 -0.51 2.51 -12.07
N ILE A 44 -0.06 1.72 -13.02
CA ILE A 44 0.28 2.15 -14.38
C ILE A 44 -0.86 1.68 -15.30
N VAL A 45 -1.52 2.63 -15.96
CA VAL A 45 -2.66 2.36 -16.83
C VAL A 45 -2.26 2.61 -18.28
N THR A 46 -2.30 1.58 -19.10
CA THR A 46 -2.11 1.66 -20.57
C THR A 46 -3.47 1.53 -21.27
N SER A 47 -3.49 1.55 -22.60
CA SER A 47 -4.72 1.32 -23.38
C SER A 47 -5.32 -0.07 -23.16
N ASP A 48 -4.49 -1.07 -22.89
CA ASP A 48 -4.84 -2.49 -22.86
C ASP A 48 -4.60 -3.17 -21.51
N LYS A 49 -3.85 -2.55 -20.58
CA LYS A 49 -3.45 -3.17 -19.31
C LYS A 49 -3.50 -2.20 -18.14
N ILE A 50 -3.67 -2.76 -16.96
CA ILE A 50 -3.49 -2.10 -15.67
C ILE A 50 -2.42 -2.90 -14.92
N VAL A 51 -1.33 -2.25 -14.54
CA VAL A 51 -0.26 -2.86 -13.76
C VAL A 51 -0.25 -2.21 -12.38
N VAL A 52 -0.47 -3.00 -11.33
CA VAL A 52 -0.48 -2.52 -9.94
C VAL A 52 0.72 -3.07 -9.20
N ALA A 53 1.47 -2.20 -8.51
CA ALA A 53 2.44 -2.59 -7.48
C ALA A 53 1.92 -2.14 -6.11
N ASN A 54 1.84 -3.05 -5.15
CA ASN A 54 1.46 -2.73 -3.78
C ASN A 54 2.55 -3.10 -2.78
N CYS A 55 2.84 -2.21 -1.84
CA CYS A 55 3.71 -2.44 -0.68
C CYS A 55 3.03 -1.79 0.54
N GLY A 56 2.50 -2.62 1.44
CA GLY A 56 1.68 -2.19 2.58
C GLY A 56 0.21 -2.56 2.45
N ASP A 57 -0.66 -1.86 3.19
CA ASP A 57 -2.09 -2.15 3.34
C ASP A 57 -3.02 -1.08 2.72
N SER A 58 -2.46 -0.16 1.94
CA SER A 58 -3.25 0.51 0.91
C SER A 58 -3.70 -0.49 -0.16
N ARG A 59 -4.80 -0.21 -0.85
CA ARG A 59 -5.41 -1.16 -1.80
C ARG A 59 -5.88 -0.51 -3.09
N ALA A 60 -5.72 -1.26 -4.19
CA ALA A 60 -6.26 -0.97 -5.51
C ALA A 60 -7.38 -1.97 -5.86
N VAL A 61 -8.55 -1.45 -6.24
CA VAL A 61 -9.73 -2.25 -6.62
C VAL A 61 -10.31 -1.73 -7.93
N LEU A 62 -10.41 -2.61 -8.92
CA LEU A 62 -11.06 -2.34 -10.20
C LEU A 62 -12.55 -2.63 -10.11
N CYS A 63 -13.39 -1.73 -10.61
CA CYS A 63 -14.81 -1.99 -10.82
C CYS A 63 -15.02 -2.50 -12.26
N ARG A 64 -15.46 -3.76 -12.41
CA ARG A 64 -15.75 -4.39 -13.71
C ARG A 64 -17.17 -4.92 -13.72
N LYS A 65 -18.01 -4.45 -14.65
CA LYS A 65 -19.46 -4.76 -14.68
C LYS A 65 -20.15 -4.54 -13.33
N GLY A 66 -19.79 -3.48 -12.62
CA GLY A 66 -20.32 -3.15 -11.28
C GLY A 66 -19.85 -4.06 -10.15
N LYS A 67 -18.91 -4.99 -10.40
CA LYS A 67 -18.34 -5.87 -9.38
C LYS A 67 -16.91 -5.46 -9.03
N PRO A 68 -16.51 -5.55 -7.75
CA PRO A 68 -15.12 -5.31 -7.37
C PRO A 68 -14.21 -6.46 -7.83
N VAL A 69 -13.06 -6.09 -8.38
CA VAL A 69 -11.95 -6.97 -8.74
C VAL A 69 -10.71 -6.41 -8.03
N PRO A 70 -10.32 -6.96 -6.88
CA PRO A 70 -9.11 -6.54 -6.18
C PRO A 70 -7.89 -6.75 -7.07
N LEU A 71 -7.11 -5.69 -7.29
CA LEU A 71 -5.87 -5.73 -8.07
C LEU A 71 -4.62 -5.76 -7.16
N SER A 72 -4.80 -5.59 -5.86
CA SER A 72 -3.77 -5.79 -4.85
C SER A 72 -4.34 -6.54 -3.64
N SER A 73 -3.45 -7.18 -2.91
CA SER A 73 -3.73 -7.77 -1.59
C SER A 73 -3.01 -6.95 -0.53
N ASP A 74 -3.65 -6.74 0.61
CA ASP A 74 -3.06 -6.00 1.73
C ASP A 74 -1.94 -6.83 2.35
N HIS A 75 -0.84 -6.19 2.70
CA HIS A 75 0.27 -6.81 3.41
C HIS A 75 0.02 -6.72 4.91
N LYS A 76 -0.93 -7.52 5.42
CA LYS A 76 -1.22 -7.65 6.85
C LYS A 76 -0.28 -8.69 7.47
N PRO A 77 0.25 -8.47 8.69
CA PRO A 77 1.24 -9.38 9.29
C PRO A 77 0.74 -10.81 9.53
N ASP A 78 -0.56 -11.02 9.67
CA ASP A 78 -1.18 -12.34 9.85
C ASP A 78 -1.65 -13.00 8.55
N ARG A 79 -1.41 -12.36 7.39
CA ARG A 79 -1.60 -13.02 6.08
C ARG A 79 -0.63 -14.21 6.00
N PRO A 80 -1.07 -15.44 5.68
CA PRO A 80 -0.26 -16.65 5.90
C PRO A 80 1.16 -16.60 5.31
N ASP A 81 1.29 -16.15 4.07
CA ASP A 81 2.57 -16.00 3.38
C ASP A 81 3.46 -14.90 3.97
N GLU A 82 2.87 -13.79 4.43
CA GLU A 82 3.61 -12.72 5.11
C GLU A 82 4.03 -13.12 6.53
N LEU A 83 3.17 -13.84 7.24
CA LEU A 83 3.47 -14.41 8.55
C LEU A 83 4.66 -15.35 8.47
N ASP A 84 4.63 -16.28 7.51
CA ASP A 84 5.73 -17.22 7.25
C ASP A 84 7.02 -16.44 6.90
N ARG A 85 6.95 -15.47 5.97
CA ARG A 85 8.10 -14.62 5.61
C ARG A 85 8.71 -13.89 6.82
N ILE A 86 7.87 -13.32 7.68
CA ILE A 86 8.32 -12.62 8.90
C ILE A 86 9.03 -13.60 9.85
N GLN A 87 8.46 -14.79 10.04
CA GLN A 87 9.01 -15.82 10.94
C GLN A 87 10.32 -16.41 10.41
N GLU A 88 10.40 -16.68 9.10
CA GLU A 88 11.63 -17.14 8.43
C GLU A 88 12.77 -16.12 8.54
N ALA A 89 12.45 -14.83 8.56
CA ALA A 89 13.40 -13.76 8.81
C ALA A 89 13.81 -13.63 10.31
N GLY A 90 13.27 -14.47 11.20
CA GLY A 90 13.51 -14.45 12.65
C GLY A 90 12.64 -13.47 13.43
N GLY A 91 11.62 -12.89 12.77
CA GLY A 91 10.67 -11.96 13.36
C GLY A 91 9.52 -12.66 14.07
N ARG A 92 8.61 -11.86 14.62
CA ARG A 92 7.37 -12.34 15.26
C ARG A 92 6.20 -11.44 14.90
N VAL A 93 5.02 -12.03 14.84
CA VAL A 93 3.76 -11.28 14.78
C VAL A 93 3.10 -11.38 16.14
N ILE A 94 2.82 -10.22 16.73
CA ILE A 94 2.25 -10.09 18.08
C ILE A 94 0.90 -9.39 17.93
N TYR A 95 -0.14 -9.95 18.56
CA TYR A 95 -1.46 -9.33 18.60
C TYR A 95 -1.50 -8.27 19.69
N TRP A 96 -1.52 -7.00 19.29
CA TRP A 96 -1.64 -5.83 20.15
C TRP A 96 -2.49 -4.79 19.42
N ASP A 97 -3.79 -4.74 19.71
CA ASP A 97 -4.78 -3.99 18.91
C ASP A 97 -4.70 -4.32 17.41
N GLY A 98 -4.65 -5.63 17.13
CA GLY A 98 -4.44 -6.18 15.79
C GLY A 98 -3.06 -6.86 15.62
N PRO A 99 -2.86 -7.59 14.52
CA PRO A 99 -1.60 -8.25 14.21
C PRO A 99 -0.53 -7.22 13.86
N ARG A 100 0.61 -7.25 14.58
CA ARG A 100 1.70 -6.31 14.36
C ARG A 100 3.06 -7.01 14.26
N VAL A 101 3.90 -6.56 13.34
CA VAL A 101 5.30 -6.98 13.25
C VAL A 101 6.04 -6.51 14.50
N LEU A 102 6.58 -7.46 15.27
CA LEU A 102 7.20 -7.25 16.57
C LEU A 102 6.32 -6.50 17.58
N GLY A 103 5.01 -6.51 17.41
CA GLY A 103 4.08 -5.74 18.25
C GLY A 103 4.00 -4.24 17.92
N VAL A 104 4.70 -3.78 16.88
CA VAL A 104 4.83 -2.35 16.56
C VAL A 104 4.00 -1.96 15.33
N LEU A 105 4.33 -2.51 14.15
CA LEU A 105 3.77 -2.05 12.87
C LEU A 105 2.63 -2.97 12.38
N ALA A 106 1.48 -2.39 12.05
CA ALA A 106 0.26 -3.12 11.65
C ALA A 106 0.24 -3.59 10.18
N MET A 107 1.36 -3.45 9.47
CA MET A 107 1.58 -3.90 8.10
C MET A 107 2.94 -4.59 8.00
N SER A 108 3.05 -5.56 7.10
CA SER A 108 4.25 -6.39 6.94
C SER A 108 5.22 -5.86 5.89
N ARG A 109 4.80 -4.87 5.08
CA ARG A 109 5.63 -4.25 4.04
C ARG A 109 5.47 -2.73 4.03
N SER A 110 6.57 -2.01 3.85
CA SER A 110 6.60 -0.55 3.73
C SER A 110 7.92 -0.09 3.10
N ILE A 111 7.92 1.15 2.62
CA ILE A 111 9.16 1.88 2.28
C ILE A 111 9.59 2.64 3.54
N GLY A 112 10.86 2.56 3.91
CA GLY A 112 11.35 3.09 5.19
C GLY A 112 11.25 2.03 6.30
N ASP A 113 10.84 2.45 7.50
CA ASP A 113 10.77 1.61 8.72
C ASP A 113 12.05 0.79 8.94
N THR A 114 13.20 1.44 8.77
CA THR A 114 14.53 0.81 8.73
C THR A 114 14.80 -0.04 9.97
N TYR A 115 14.34 0.39 11.14
CA TYR A 115 14.48 -0.34 12.41
C TYR A 115 13.76 -1.70 12.45
N LEU A 116 12.79 -1.94 11.56
CA LEU A 116 12.06 -3.21 11.45
C LEU A 116 12.55 -4.09 10.29
N LYS A 117 13.58 -3.68 9.56
CA LYS A 117 14.22 -4.54 8.56
C LYS A 117 15.04 -5.63 9.28
N PRO A 118 15.03 -6.89 8.80
CA PRO A 118 14.46 -7.36 7.53
C PRO A 118 13.00 -7.84 7.60
N TYR A 119 12.32 -7.72 8.75
CA TYR A 119 10.96 -8.24 8.94
C TYR A 119 9.93 -7.50 8.07
N VAL A 120 10.08 -6.18 7.97
CA VAL A 120 9.31 -5.33 7.07
C VAL A 120 10.04 -5.16 5.74
N SER A 121 9.43 -5.65 4.65
CA SER A 121 10.03 -5.61 3.31
C SER A 121 9.52 -4.41 2.51
N CYS A 122 10.38 -3.84 1.65
CA CYS A 122 9.97 -2.82 0.66
C CYS A 122 9.62 -3.44 -0.70
N GLU A 123 9.62 -4.77 -0.81
CA GLU A 123 9.34 -5.50 -2.05
C GLU A 123 7.84 -5.50 -2.36
N PRO A 124 7.40 -4.91 -3.49
CA PRO A 124 5.99 -4.85 -3.82
C PRO A 124 5.50 -6.16 -4.44
N GLU A 125 4.23 -6.49 -4.24
CA GLU A 125 3.52 -7.44 -5.08
C GLU A 125 3.03 -6.75 -6.34
N VAL A 126 3.29 -7.36 -7.50
CA VAL A 126 2.91 -6.81 -8.81
C VAL A 126 1.85 -7.68 -9.47
N THR A 127 0.75 -7.05 -9.87
CA THR A 127 -0.30 -7.68 -10.68
C THR A 127 -0.39 -7.00 -12.05
N VAL A 128 -0.74 -7.78 -13.07
CA VAL A 128 -0.99 -7.30 -14.44
C VAL A 128 -2.38 -7.78 -14.84
N THR A 129 -3.28 -6.84 -15.14
CA THR A 129 -4.66 -7.13 -15.51
C THR A 129 -4.96 -6.56 -16.89
N ASP A 130 -5.49 -7.39 -17.79
CA ASP A 130 -5.98 -6.92 -19.08
C ASP A 130 -7.23 -6.05 -18.89
N ARG A 131 -7.25 -4.93 -19.62
CA ARG A 131 -8.39 -4.04 -19.68
C ARG A 131 -9.46 -4.61 -20.59
N THR A 132 -10.70 -4.36 -20.20
CA THR A 132 -11.88 -4.74 -20.97
C THR A 132 -12.81 -3.55 -21.10
N VAL A 133 -13.69 -3.58 -22.10
CA VAL A 133 -14.74 -2.55 -22.27
C VAL A 133 -15.72 -2.49 -21.09
N ASP A 134 -15.69 -3.51 -20.23
CA ASP A 134 -16.52 -3.61 -19.04
C ASP A 134 -15.91 -2.94 -17.80
N ASP A 135 -14.69 -2.43 -17.90
CA ASP A 135 -14.01 -1.70 -16.83
C ASP A 135 -14.59 -0.31 -16.67
N GLU A 136 -15.11 -0.01 -15.48
CA GLU A 136 -15.81 1.24 -15.22
C GLU A 136 -14.91 2.27 -14.51
N CYS A 137 -14.17 1.84 -13.48
CA CYS A 137 -13.25 2.71 -12.74
C CYS A 137 -12.23 1.91 -11.92
N LEU A 138 -11.07 2.50 -11.65
CA LEU A 138 -10.09 2.00 -10.70
C LEU A 138 -10.10 2.87 -9.44
N ILE A 139 -10.20 2.24 -8.27
CA ILE A 139 -10.18 2.91 -6.97
C ILE A 139 -8.85 2.56 -6.30
N ILE A 140 -8.09 3.57 -5.91
CA ILE A 140 -6.83 3.44 -5.16
C ILE A 140 -6.99 4.30 -3.91
N ALA A 141 -6.84 3.69 -2.74
CA ALA A 141 -6.97 4.39 -1.46
C ALA A 141 -6.16 3.70 -0.37
N SER A 142 -5.90 4.44 0.71
CA SER A 142 -5.35 3.90 1.95
C SER A 142 -6.41 3.16 2.77
N ASP A 143 -5.94 2.44 3.79
CA ASP A 143 -6.73 1.78 4.84
C ASP A 143 -7.78 2.70 5.50
N GLY A 144 -7.54 4.01 5.59
CA GLY A 144 -8.54 4.98 6.06
C GLY A 144 -9.88 4.94 5.31
N LEU A 145 -9.91 4.46 4.07
CA LEU A 145 -11.15 4.07 3.37
C LEU A 145 -11.50 2.60 3.61
N TRP A 146 -10.54 1.70 3.39
CA TRP A 146 -10.79 0.26 3.30
C TRP A 146 -11.12 -0.43 4.62
N ASP A 147 -10.75 0.18 5.75
CA ASP A 147 -11.08 -0.31 7.10
C ASP A 147 -12.57 -0.17 7.41
N VAL A 148 -13.27 0.78 6.77
CA VAL A 148 -14.67 1.09 7.05
C VAL A 148 -15.59 0.93 5.84
N VAL A 149 -15.04 0.81 4.63
CA VAL A 149 -15.81 0.64 3.38
C VAL A 149 -15.40 -0.64 2.65
N SER A 150 -16.35 -1.54 2.45
CA SER A 150 -16.13 -2.75 1.65
C SER A 150 -15.89 -2.44 0.16
N ASN A 151 -15.16 -3.32 -0.52
CA ASN A 151 -14.89 -3.20 -1.97
C ASN A 151 -16.18 -3.04 -2.78
N ASP A 152 -17.22 -3.83 -2.49
CA ASP A 152 -18.54 -3.72 -3.14
C ASP A 152 -19.19 -2.35 -2.93
N THR A 153 -19.15 -1.83 -1.71
CA THR A 153 -19.73 -0.52 -1.39
C THR A 153 -18.97 0.59 -2.10
N ALA A 154 -17.64 0.56 -2.08
CA ALA A 154 -16.80 1.53 -2.77
C ALA A 154 -17.06 1.52 -4.29
N CYS A 155 -17.08 0.35 -4.92
CA CYS A 155 -17.39 0.20 -6.35
C CYS A 155 -18.79 0.71 -6.68
N ARG A 156 -19.81 0.36 -5.87
CA ARG A 156 -21.19 0.83 -6.07
C ARG A 156 -21.27 2.35 -6.01
N VAL A 157 -20.71 2.97 -4.98
CA VAL A 157 -20.76 4.44 -4.79
C VAL A 157 -19.97 5.15 -5.88
N ALA A 158 -18.74 4.73 -6.18
CA ALA A 158 -17.93 5.32 -7.25
C ALA A 158 -18.65 5.25 -8.61
N ARG A 159 -19.23 4.09 -8.94
CA ARG A 159 -20.02 3.88 -10.15
C ARG A 159 -21.26 4.78 -10.21
N MET A 160 -22.00 4.92 -9.11
CA MET A 160 -23.15 5.84 -9.03
C MET A 160 -22.72 7.29 -9.28
N CYS A 161 -21.63 7.75 -8.66
CA CYS A 161 -21.10 9.10 -8.83
C CYS A 161 -20.61 9.38 -10.26
N LEU A 162 -20.02 8.39 -10.94
CA LEU A 162 -19.56 8.55 -12.32
C LEU A 162 -20.73 8.58 -13.31
N ARG A 163 -21.75 7.74 -13.10
CA ARG A 163 -22.94 7.67 -13.96
C ARG A 163 -23.91 8.84 -13.74
N GLY A 164 -24.03 9.31 -12.50
CA GLY A 164 -24.87 10.47 -12.14
C GLY A 164 -24.34 11.82 -12.63
N LYS A 165 -23.12 11.87 -13.18
CA LYS A 165 -22.54 13.07 -13.82
C LYS A 165 -22.79 13.14 -15.34
N VAL A 166 -23.56 12.23 -15.90
CA VAL A 166 -23.96 12.26 -17.32
C VAL A 166 -25.26 13.07 -17.46
N ASP A 167 -25.15 14.41 -17.37
CA ASP A 167 -25.78 15.39 -18.27
C ASP A 167 -25.54 16.84 -17.78
N VAL A 168 -24.52 17.50 -18.33
CA VAL A 168 -24.47 18.96 -18.45
C VAL A 168 -23.84 19.29 -19.81
N ARG A 169 -24.62 19.12 -20.88
CA ARG A 169 -24.48 19.79 -22.18
C ARG A 169 -25.67 19.37 -23.06
N ALA A 170 -26.78 20.08 -22.88
CA ALA A 170 -27.75 20.34 -23.93
C ALA A 170 -27.32 21.57 -24.73
#